data_AF-A0A291GDG3-F1
#
_entry.id   AF-A0A291GDG3-F1
#
_cell.length_a   1.000
_cell.length_b   1.000
_cell.length_c   1.000
_cell.angle_alpha   90.00
_cell.angle_beta   90.00
_cell.angle_gamma   90.00
#
_symmetry.space_group_name_H-M   'P 1'
#
loop_
_entity.id
_entity.type
_entity.pdbx_description
1 polymer ?
#
loop_
_entity_poly.entity_id
_entity_poly.type
_entity_poly.pdbx_seq_one_letter_code
_entity_poly.pdbx_strand_id
1 'polypeptide(L)'
;MAPSCNGDCVMLFRESVFLIAVLSASPAFSGDLPFGFSTQVACETVAGRVGFAEGAAVLDLGGEVSHLHQSVSASGAKYETEAGDLVFWIKGDEASLVADGAQQTCQLSQEALGWTSGGNEPGWRIGVTEGRLEALLDYGETGFDKDLPEARLFDGALWYDWPDLALFLRPTLCHDDMTGMPYPESVTLKRGEQVLRGCGGAPLALLSGSDWRIEDIAGQGVIDASDVTLTVSPEGQVSGQAGCNRYTGGVELTGEGLTFGPLASTRMMCPEALMVQEARYFELLSTVDRFDIDETGALVLYGLDEAVITARR
;
A
#
# COMPACT_ATOMS: atom_id res chain seq x y z
N MET A 1 40.45 -75.01 -11.01
CA MET A 1 40.11 -73.59 -11.21
C MET A 1 38.72 -73.35 -10.67
N ALA A 2 38.61 -72.65 -9.54
CA ALA A 2 37.40 -71.92 -9.13
C ALA A 2 37.39 -70.56 -9.86
N PRO A 3 36.32 -69.75 -9.81
CA PRO A 3 35.72 -69.20 -8.58
C PRO A 3 34.22 -69.55 -8.45
N SER A 4 33.66 -69.88 -7.28
CA SER A 4 33.38 -69.02 -6.11
C SER A 4 32.46 -67.84 -6.45
N CYS A 5 31.17 -67.96 -6.12
CA CYS A 5 30.32 -66.82 -5.79
C CYS A 5 29.72 -67.10 -4.40
N ASN A 6 30.22 -66.35 -3.43
CA ASN A 6 29.89 -66.40 -2.01
C ASN A 6 29.41 -64.98 -1.67
N GLY A 7 28.23 -64.84 -1.07
CA GLY A 7 27.80 -63.57 -0.46
C GLY A 7 26.87 -62.70 -1.30
N ASP A 8 25.74 -62.37 -0.65
CA ASP A 8 24.95 -61.15 -0.75
C ASP A 8 24.13 -60.88 -2.02
N CYS A 9 22.90 -61.43 -2.00
CA CYS A 9 21.74 -60.80 -2.63
C CYS A 9 21.49 -59.42 -1.99
N VAL A 10 22.15 -58.39 -2.50
CA VAL A 10 21.77 -57.00 -2.23
C VAL A 10 20.55 -56.69 -3.10
N MET A 11 19.38 -56.56 -2.47
CA MET A 11 18.22 -55.94 -3.09
C MET A 11 18.61 -54.52 -3.50
N LEU A 12 18.73 -54.27 -4.80
CA LEU A 12 18.75 -52.93 -5.36
C LEU A 12 17.36 -52.30 -5.16
N PHE A 13 17.14 -51.71 -3.98
CA PHE A 13 16.13 -50.68 -3.84
C PHE A 13 16.61 -49.49 -4.68
N ARG A 14 15.98 -49.30 -5.84
CA ARG A 14 16.00 -48.00 -6.52
C ARG A 14 15.33 -47.02 -5.57
N GLU A 15 16.12 -46.24 -4.84
CA GLU A 15 15.64 -45.00 -4.24
C GLU A 15 15.27 -44.05 -5.39
N SER A 16 14.00 -44.10 -5.79
CA SER A 16 13.38 -43.01 -6.53
C SER A 16 13.36 -41.81 -5.60
N VAL A 17 14.39 -40.98 -5.65
CA VAL A 17 14.33 -39.62 -5.14
C VAL A 17 13.29 -38.91 -6.01
N PHE A 18 12.03 -38.91 -5.55
CA PHE A 18 11.04 -37.98 -6.04
C PHE A 18 11.53 -36.59 -5.65
N LEU A 19 12.13 -35.88 -6.61
CA LEU A 19 12.20 -34.44 -6.57
C LEU A 19 10.73 -33.97 -6.57
N ILE A 20 10.16 -33.74 -5.39
CA ILE A 20 8.93 -32.98 -5.28
C ILE A 20 9.33 -31.59 -5.73
N ALA A 21 9.01 -31.24 -6.97
CA ALA A 21 8.99 -29.86 -7.38
C ALA A 21 8.02 -29.17 -6.42
N VAL A 22 8.57 -28.41 -5.48
CA VAL A 22 7.80 -27.43 -4.73
C VAL A 22 7.37 -26.45 -5.80
N LEU A 23 6.14 -26.60 -6.29
CA LEU A 23 5.47 -25.54 -7.01
C LEU A 23 5.46 -24.37 -6.03
N SER A 24 6.33 -23.41 -6.26
CA SER A 24 6.20 -22.08 -5.71
C SER A 24 4.80 -21.64 -6.11
N ALA A 25 3.86 -21.69 -5.17
CA ALA A 25 2.56 -21.11 -5.34
C ALA A 25 2.79 -19.59 -5.35
N SER A 26 3.18 -19.07 -6.51
CA SER A 26 3.06 -17.66 -6.79
C SER A 26 1.60 -17.29 -6.52
N PRO A 27 1.32 -16.17 -5.83
CA PRO A 27 -0.04 -15.72 -5.62
C PRO A 27 -0.75 -15.70 -6.98
N ALA A 28 -1.97 -16.21 -7.00
CA ALA A 28 -2.77 -16.38 -8.20
C ALA A 28 -3.30 -15.04 -8.74
N PHE A 29 -2.43 -14.06 -8.91
CA PHE A 29 -2.65 -13.01 -9.88
C PHE A 29 -2.49 -13.67 -11.25
N SER A 30 -3.45 -13.51 -12.13
CA SER A 30 -3.46 -14.05 -13.49
C SER A 30 -2.46 -13.31 -14.42
N GLY A 31 -1.34 -12.85 -13.88
CA GLY A 31 -0.33 -11.99 -14.49
C GLY A 31 0.85 -11.75 -13.54
N ASP A 32 1.82 -10.95 -14.00
CA ASP A 32 3.05 -10.60 -13.29
C ASP A 32 2.79 -10.17 -11.85
N LEU A 33 3.72 -10.50 -10.93
CA LEU A 33 3.67 -10.06 -9.54
C LEU A 33 3.48 -8.54 -9.47
N PRO A 34 2.53 -8.04 -8.65
CA PRO A 34 2.33 -6.61 -8.52
C PRO A 34 3.60 -5.93 -7.99
N PHE A 35 3.92 -4.78 -8.56
CA PHE A 35 5.17 -4.07 -8.28
C PHE A 35 5.05 -3.22 -7.00
N GLY A 36 6.12 -3.17 -6.20
CA GLY A 36 6.17 -2.34 -5.01
C GLY A 36 5.05 -2.70 -4.02
N PHE A 37 4.43 -1.67 -3.45
CA PHE A 37 3.28 -1.80 -2.54
C PHE A 37 1.96 -1.40 -3.21
N SER A 38 1.83 -1.69 -4.51
CA SER A 38 0.65 -1.34 -5.32
C SER A 38 -0.59 -2.21 -5.07
N THR A 39 -0.48 -3.26 -4.25
CA THR A 39 -1.63 -4.10 -3.87
C THR A 39 -2.25 -3.56 -2.59
N GLN A 40 -3.46 -3.03 -2.71
CA GLN A 40 -4.29 -2.62 -1.59
C GLN A 40 -4.91 -3.84 -0.92
N VAL A 41 -4.96 -3.80 0.41
CA VAL A 41 -5.55 -4.81 1.28
C VAL A 41 -6.65 -4.15 2.08
N ALA A 42 -7.89 -4.57 1.88
CA ALA A 42 -9.03 -4.09 2.66
C ALA A 42 -9.64 -5.25 3.45
N CYS A 43 -9.37 -5.30 4.76
CA CYS A 43 -9.96 -6.25 5.67
C CYS A 43 -11.14 -5.62 6.45
N GLU A 44 -11.86 -6.43 7.21
CA GLU A 44 -13.04 -6.00 7.97
C GLU A 44 -12.76 -4.87 8.97
N THR A 45 -11.57 -4.85 9.56
CA THR A 45 -11.21 -3.90 10.64
C THR A 45 -9.99 -3.06 10.34
N VAL A 46 -9.24 -3.39 9.29
CA VAL A 46 -7.98 -2.74 8.95
C VAL A 46 -7.79 -2.73 7.45
N ALA A 47 -7.20 -1.67 6.93
CA ALA A 47 -6.76 -1.61 5.55
C ALA A 47 -5.31 -1.16 5.47
N GLY A 48 -4.71 -1.42 4.32
CA GLY A 48 -3.34 -1.06 4.04
C GLY A 48 -2.87 -1.66 2.73
N ARG A 49 -1.60 -2.05 2.65
CA ARG A 49 -0.96 -2.47 1.42
C ARG A 49 -0.04 -3.66 1.65
N VAL A 50 0.21 -4.41 0.59
CA VAL A 50 1.17 -5.50 0.60
C VAL A 50 2.11 -5.42 -0.59
N GLY A 51 3.39 -5.65 -0.32
CA GLY A 51 4.43 -5.82 -1.31
C GLY A 51 4.98 -7.24 -1.26
N PHE A 52 5.27 -7.83 -2.41
CA PHE A 52 5.73 -9.21 -2.51
C PHE A 52 7.19 -9.29 -2.94
N ALA A 53 7.89 -10.27 -2.39
CA ALA A 53 9.25 -10.64 -2.75
C ALA A 53 9.35 -12.17 -2.88
N GLU A 54 10.47 -12.66 -3.40
CA GLU A 54 10.74 -14.10 -3.48
C GLU A 54 10.59 -14.74 -2.09
N GLY A 55 9.58 -15.60 -1.92
CA GLY A 55 9.30 -16.31 -0.68
C GLY A 55 8.91 -15.41 0.51
N ALA A 56 8.57 -14.15 0.30
CA ALA A 56 8.27 -13.20 1.38
C ALA A 56 7.20 -12.17 0.98
N ALA A 57 6.62 -11.53 1.98
CA ALA A 57 5.74 -10.38 1.81
C ALA A 57 6.03 -9.33 2.89
N VAL A 58 5.80 -8.07 2.54
CA VAL A 58 5.83 -6.94 3.47
C VAL A 58 4.43 -6.37 3.50
N LEU A 59 3.82 -6.43 4.67
CA LEU A 59 2.44 -6.04 4.89
C LEU A 59 2.43 -4.76 5.73
N ASP A 60 1.90 -3.67 5.19
CA ASP A 60 1.71 -2.38 5.88
C ASP A 60 0.21 -2.23 6.15
N LEU A 61 -0.23 -2.44 7.39
CA LEU A 61 -1.64 -2.34 7.79
C LEU A 61 -1.80 -1.25 8.84
N GLY A 62 -2.61 -0.23 8.54
CA GLY A 62 -2.80 0.90 9.45
C GLY A 62 -1.50 1.64 9.82
N GLY A 63 -0.45 1.55 9.01
CA GLY A 63 0.88 2.12 9.29
C GLY A 63 1.82 1.18 10.04
N GLU A 64 1.36 -0.01 10.45
CA GLU A 64 2.21 -1.03 11.06
C GLU A 64 2.79 -1.96 9.98
N VAL A 65 4.13 -1.97 9.87
CA VAL A 65 4.86 -2.77 8.88
C VAL A 65 5.28 -4.10 9.47
N SER A 66 4.74 -5.18 8.91
CA SER A 66 5.02 -6.57 9.25
C SER A 66 5.78 -7.28 8.13
N HIS A 67 6.84 -8.01 8.50
CA HIS A 67 7.61 -8.83 7.56
C HIS A 67 7.17 -10.29 7.67
N LEU A 68 6.78 -10.86 6.53
CA LEU A 68 6.21 -12.20 6.46
C LEU A 68 7.06 -13.10 5.59
N HIS A 69 7.26 -14.33 6.04
CA HIS A 69 7.87 -15.38 5.23
C HIS A 69 6.80 -16.30 4.70
N GLN A 70 6.99 -16.82 3.49
CA GLN A 70 6.08 -17.77 2.90
C GLN A 70 6.17 -19.11 3.63
N SER A 71 5.03 -19.69 3.97
CA SER A 71 4.91 -21.01 4.58
C SER A 71 4.21 -21.99 3.64
N VAL A 72 4.47 -23.28 3.84
CA VAL A 72 3.87 -24.34 3.02
C VAL A 72 2.37 -24.39 3.23
N SER A 73 1.61 -24.38 2.13
CA SER A 73 0.15 -24.52 2.17
C SER A 73 -0.34 -25.50 1.09
N ALA A 74 -1.49 -26.11 1.33
CA ALA A 74 -2.10 -27.03 0.36
C ALA A 74 -2.69 -26.31 -0.87
N SER A 75 -3.00 -25.02 -0.74
CA SER A 75 -3.57 -24.18 -1.81
C SER A 75 -3.47 -22.70 -1.42
N GLY A 76 -3.11 -21.86 -2.38
CA GLY A 76 -2.89 -20.43 -2.18
C GLY A 76 -1.49 -20.11 -1.65
N ALA A 77 -1.23 -18.83 -1.49
CA ALA A 77 0.04 -18.32 -0.97
C ALA A 77 -0.17 -17.89 0.49
N LYS A 78 0.46 -18.61 1.43
CA LYS A 78 0.38 -18.34 2.86
C LYS A 78 1.68 -17.69 3.33
N TYR A 79 1.56 -16.57 4.02
CA TYR A 79 2.66 -15.82 4.61
C TYR A 79 2.41 -15.65 6.10
N GLU A 80 3.46 -15.75 6.92
CA GLU A 80 3.35 -15.58 8.37
C GLU A 80 4.58 -14.89 8.95
N THR A 81 4.41 -14.24 10.10
CA THR A 81 5.54 -13.73 10.90
C THR A 81 6.31 -14.90 11.49
N GLU A 82 7.57 -14.67 11.88
CA GLU A 82 8.37 -15.70 12.57
C GLU A 82 7.71 -16.20 13.86
N ALA A 83 7.01 -15.32 14.57
CA ALA A 83 6.25 -15.66 15.77
C ALA A 83 4.94 -16.41 15.48
N GLY A 84 4.43 -16.35 14.25
CA GLY A 84 3.14 -16.94 13.85
C GLY A 84 1.91 -16.25 14.45
N ASP A 85 2.08 -15.05 15.02
CA ASP A 85 1.01 -14.21 15.57
C ASP A 85 0.22 -13.47 14.48
N LEU A 86 0.83 -13.29 13.31
CA LEU A 86 0.16 -12.76 12.13
C LEU A 86 0.31 -13.71 10.93
N VAL A 87 -0.82 -14.06 10.33
CA VAL A 87 -0.90 -14.92 9.15
C VAL A 87 -1.72 -14.23 8.07
N PHE A 88 -1.15 -14.10 6.88
CA PHE A 88 -1.80 -13.56 5.70
C PHE A 88 -1.85 -14.63 4.61
N TRP A 89 -3.06 -15.09 4.26
CA TRP A 89 -3.24 -16.20 3.33
C TRP A 89 -4.12 -15.81 2.15
N ILE A 90 -3.53 -15.79 0.97
CA ILE A 90 -4.13 -15.36 -0.29
C ILE A 90 -4.64 -16.56 -1.08
N LYS A 91 -5.86 -16.45 -1.59
CA LYS A 91 -6.51 -17.45 -2.47
C LYS A 91 -7.28 -16.73 -3.58
N GLY A 92 -6.64 -16.54 -4.72
CA GLY A 92 -7.19 -15.71 -5.81
C GLY A 92 -7.16 -14.23 -5.42
N ASP A 93 -8.27 -13.52 -5.61
CA ASP A 93 -8.42 -12.09 -5.29
C ASP A 93 -8.90 -11.85 -3.84
N GLU A 94 -9.12 -12.93 -3.08
CA GLU A 94 -9.45 -12.88 -1.66
C GLU A 94 -8.23 -13.24 -0.81
N ALA A 95 -8.16 -12.65 0.37
CA ALA A 95 -7.20 -13.02 1.40
C ALA A 95 -7.90 -13.21 2.76
N SER A 96 -7.23 -13.94 3.64
CA SER A 96 -7.59 -14.01 5.05
C SER A 96 -6.42 -13.52 5.89
N LEU A 97 -6.72 -12.67 6.87
CA LEU A 97 -5.77 -12.17 7.84
C LEU A 97 -6.13 -12.76 9.20
N VAL A 98 -5.18 -13.41 9.84
CA VAL A 98 -5.26 -13.80 11.24
C VAL A 98 -4.29 -12.92 12.01
N ALA A 99 -4.80 -12.15 12.96
CA ALA A 99 -4.02 -11.31 13.87
C ALA A 99 -4.72 -11.32 15.24
N ASP A 100 -3.95 -11.30 16.33
CA ASP A 100 -4.48 -11.34 17.71
C ASP A 100 -5.47 -12.49 17.98
N GLY A 101 -5.31 -13.61 17.25
CA GLY A 101 -6.19 -14.79 17.34
C GLY A 101 -7.57 -14.61 16.69
N ALA A 102 -7.85 -13.47 16.07
CA ALA A 102 -9.04 -13.24 15.25
C ALA A 102 -8.73 -13.42 13.77
N GLN A 103 -9.63 -14.10 13.05
CA GLN A 103 -9.55 -14.21 11.59
C GLN A 103 -10.55 -13.24 10.96
N GLN A 104 -10.10 -12.50 9.97
CA GLN A 104 -10.91 -11.60 9.15
C GLN A 104 -10.71 -11.87 7.66
N THR A 105 -11.75 -11.56 6.88
CA THR A 105 -11.69 -11.63 5.41
C THR A 105 -11.11 -10.32 4.88
N CYS A 106 -10.29 -10.42 3.84
CA CYS A 106 -9.70 -9.28 3.16
C CYS A 106 -9.94 -9.38 1.66
N GLN A 107 -10.16 -8.24 1.04
CA GLN A 107 -10.21 -8.07 -0.42
C GLN A 107 -8.89 -7.49 -0.88
N LEU A 108 -8.37 -8.01 -2.00
CA LEU A 108 -7.18 -7.48 -2.65
C LEU A 108 -7.57 -6.73 -3.91
N SER A 109 -7.00 -5.54 -4.10
CA SER A 109 -7.17 -4.78 -5.33
C SER A 109 -5.85 -4.17 -5.76
N GLN A 110 -5.55 -4.21 -7.07
CA GLN A 110 -4.38 -3.54 -7.63
C GLN A 110 -4.73 -2.11 -8.04
N GLU A 111 -3.78 -1.19 -7.87
CA GLU A 111 -3.89 0.15 -8.44
C GLU A 111 -3.88 0.09 -9.98
N ALA A 112 -4.94 0.60 -10.60
CA ALA A 112 -5.17 0.44 -12.05
C ALA A 112 -4.21 1.24 -12.96
N LEU A 113 -3.43 2.18 -12.42
CA LEU A 113 -2.70 3.20 -13.19
C LEU A 113 -1.19 2.96 -13.32
N GLY A 114 -0.72 1.76 -12.95
CA GLY A 114 0.71 1.48 -12.86
C GLY A 114 1.34 2.22 -11.67
N TRP A 115 2.55 1.81 -11.29
CA TRP A 115 3.27 2.42 -10.18
C TRP A 115 4.20 3.52 -10.71
N THR A 116 4.34 4.63 -10.00
CA THR A 116 5.30 5.68 -10.35
C THR A 116 6.07 6.17 -9.14
N SER A 117 7.27 6.71 -9.38
CA SER A 117 8.09 7.39 -8.39
C SER A 117 8.94 8.48 -9.03
N GLY A 118 9.49 9.37 -8.20
CA GLY A 118 10.43 10.39 -8.66
C GLY A 118 11.05 11.19 -7.52
N GLY A 119 12.00 12.05 -7.88
CA GLY A 119 12.62 13.02 -6.99
C GLY A 119 13.21 14.19 -7.76
N ASN A 120 13.59 15.26 -7.07
CA ASN A 120 13.75 16.57 -7.69
C ASN A 120 15.22 17.00 -7.94
N GLU A 121 16.21 16.42 -7.25
CA GLU A 121 17.62 16.86 -7.37
C GLU A 121 18.64 15.70 -7.46
N PRO A 122 19.21 15.43 -8.66
CA PRO A 122 18.69 15.83 -9.96
C PRO A 122 17.31 15.22 -10.21
N GLY A 123 16.50 15.88 -11.05
CA GLY A 123 15.17 15.42 -11.40
C GLY A 123 15.18 14.02 -12.01
N TRP A 124 14.36 13.13 -11.50
CA TRP A 124 14.21 11.77 -12.00
C TRP A 124 12.79 11.24 -11.81
N ARG A 125 12.38 10.31 -12.67
CA ARG A 125 11.10 9.61 -12.60
C ARG A 125 11.26 8.16 -13.03
N ILE A 126 10.59 7.26 -12.33
CA ILE A 126 10.40 5.87 -12.74
C ILE A 126 8.91 5.58 -12.83
N GLY A 127 8.50 4.87 -13.89
CA GLY A 127 7.19 4.26 -14.03
C GLY A 127 7.33 2.74 -14.15
N VAL A 128 6.36 2.01 -13.62
CA VAL A 128 6.27 0.57 -13.77
C VAL A 128 4.87 0.17 -14.21
N THR A 129 4.80 -0.48 -15.36
CA THR A 129 3.56 -0.91 -16.01
C THR A 129 3.81 -2.25 -16.70
N GLU A 130 2.92 -3.23 -16.52
CA GLU A 130 2.97 -4.52 -17.23
C GLU A 130 4.36 -5.20 -17.19
N GLY A 131 4.97 -5.30 -16.01
CA GLY A 131 6.27 -5.98 -15.84
C GLY A 131 7.48 -5.22 -16.38
N ARG A 132 7.29 -3.98 -16.85
CA ARG A 132 8.33 -3.12 -17.44
C ARG A 132 8.58 -1.89 -16.58
N LEU A 133 9.85 -1.62 -16.33
CA LEU A 133 10.32 -0.39 -15.71
C LEU A 133 10.75 0.59 -16.79
N GLU A 134 10.24 1.81 -16.75
CA GLU A 134 10.67 2.94 -17.58
C GLU A 134 11.26 4.03 -16.66
N ALA A 135 12.46 4.50 -16.97
CA ALA A 135 13.16 5.51 -16.18
C ALA A 135 13.59 6.70 -17.04
N LEU A 136 13.39 7.90 -16.50
CA LEU A 136 13.91 9.17 -17.00
C LEU A 136 14.70 9.82 -15.88
N LEU A 137 16.01 9.94 -16.04
CA LEU A 137 16.93 10.50 -15.04
C LEU A 137 17.57 11.78 -15.58
N ASP A 138 18.25 12.51 -14.70
CA ASP A 138 19.06 13.68 -15.06
C ASP A 138 18.22 14.72 -15.82
N TYR A 139 17.03 15.05 -15.29
CA TYR A 139 16.04 15.94 -15.92
C TYR A 139 15.57 15.48 -17.31
N GLY A 140 15.59 14.16 -17.55
CA GLY A 140 15.15 13.54 -18.79
C GLY A 140 16.25 13.40 -19.85
N GLU A 141 17.49 13.78 -19.55
CA GLU A 141 18.63 13.58 -20.45
C GLU A 141 19.00 12.10 -20.60
N THR A 142 18.77 11.29 -19.55
CA THR A 142 19.05 9.86 -19.57
C THR A 142 17.75 9.05 -19.45
N GLY A 143 17.36 8.35 -20.52
CA GLY A 143 16.21 7.46 -20.52
C GLY A 143 16.60 6.00 -20.75
N PHE A 144 15.94 5.07 -20.06
CA PHE A 144 16.06 3.64 -20.33
C PHE A 144 14.84 2.88 -19.82
N ASP A 145 14.68 1.65 -20.33
CA ASP A 145 13.70 0.70 -19.85
C ASP A 145 14.36 -0.65 -19.55
N LYS A 146 13.80 -1.40 -18.59
CA LYS A 146 14.29 -2.71 -18.16
C LYS A 146 13.11 -3.62 -17.82
N ASP A 147 13.29 -4.92 -18.05
CA ASP A 147 12.40 -5.94 -17.47
C ASP A 147 12.52 -5.93 -15.94
N LEU A 148 11.40 -6.12 -15.25
CA LEU A 148 11.38 -6.21 -13.79
C LEU A 148 11.93 -7.57 -13.32
N PRO A 149 12.97 -7.60 -12.47
CA PRO A 149 13.37 -8.80 -11.77
C PRO A 149 12.37 -9.10 -10.64
N GLU A 150 12.43 -10.32 -10.12
CA GLU A 150 11.77 -10.63 -8.86
C GLU A 150 12.39 -9.81 -7.72
N ALA A 151 11.53 -9.25 -6.86
CA ALA A 151 11.97 -8.52 -5.70
C ALA A 151 12.59 -9.45 -4.66
N ARG A 152 13.60 -8.96 -3.94
CA ARG A 152 14.10 -9.57 -2.71
C ARG A 152 13.74 -8.70 -1.53
N LEU A 153 13.57 -9.30 -0.36
CA LEU A 153 13.45 -8.55 0.88
C LEU A 153 14.84 -8.23 1.43
N PHE A 154 15.11 -6.95 1.69
CA PHE A 154 16.34 -6.53 2.35
C PHE A 154 16.06 -5.33 3.27
N ASP A 155 16.31 -5.49 4.57
CA ASP A 155 16.16 -4.42 5.57
C ASP A 155 14.78 -3.72 5.51
N GLY A 156 13.70 -4.52 5.48
CA GLY A 156 12.31 -4.06 5.39
C GLY A 156 11.94 -3.36 4.07
N ALA A 157 12.83 -3.38 3.08
CA ALA A 157 12.60 -2.84 1.75
C ALA A 157 12.42 -3.96 0.72
N LEU A 158 11.61 -3.70 -0.30
CA LEU A 158 11.66 -4.45 -1.54
C LEU A 158 12.87 -3.96 -2.34
N TRP A 159 13.75 -4.89 -2.68
CA TRP A 159 14.97 -4.65 -3.44
C TRP A 159 14.88 -5.31 -4.81
N TYR A 160 14.87 -4.47 -5.84
CA TYR A 160 14.97 -4.87 -7.25
C TYR A 160 16.39 -4.59 -7.72
N ASP A 161 17.04 -5.59 -8.31
CA ASP A 161 18.47 -5.55 -8.62
C ASP A 161 18.72 -5.93 -10.07
N TRP A 162 19.47 -5.08 -10.76
CA TRP A 162 20.00 -5.28 -12.10
C TRP A 162 21.53 -5.15 -12.05
N PRO A 163 22.25 -5.60 -13.10
CA PRO A 163 23.72 -5.53 -13.10
C PRO A 163 24.32 -4.12 -12.86
N ASP A 164 23.58 -3.07 -13.23
CA ASP A 164 24.00 -1.67 -13.23
C ASP A 164 23.11 -0.74 -12.39
N LEU A 165 22.03 -1.27 -11.80
CA LEU A 165 20.98 -0.50 -11.15
C LEU A 165 20.41 -1.27 -9.98
N ALA A 166 20.12 -0.59 -8.87
CA ALA A 166 19.34 -1.15 -7.78
C ALA A 166 18.25 -0.17 -7.36
N LEU A 167 17.06 -0.68 -7.09
CA LEU A 167 15.91 0.10 -6.62
C LEU A 167 15.44 -0.48 -5.29
N PHE A 168 15.36 0.37 -4.28
CA PHE A 168 14.88 0.04 -2.94
C PHE A 168 13.58 0.79 -2.68
N LEU A 169 12.52 0.06 -2.36
CA LEU A 169 11.22 0.60 -1.99
C LEU A 169 10.91 0.25 -0.54
N ARG A 170 10.65 1.27 0.28
CA ARG A 170 10.19 1.08 1.67
C ARG A 170 8.76 1.57 1.82
N PRO A 171 7.89 0.85 2.54
CA PRO A 171 6.54 1.30 2.86
C PRO A 171 6.62 2.30 4.02
N THR A 172 7.27 3.43 3.76
CA THR A 172 7.48 4.50 4.73
C THR A 172 7.06 5.79 4.07
N LEU A 173 6.26 6.57 4.80
CA LEU A 173 5.78 7.87 4.36
C LEU A 173 6.95 8.74 3.87
N CYS A 174 6.79 9.28 2.67
CA CYS A 174 7.76 10.13 2.01
C CYS A 174 7.10 11.45 1.64
N HIS A 175 7.68 12.56 2.07
CA HIS A 175 7.24 13.89 1.63
C HIS A 175 8.11 14.33 0.46
N ASP A 176 7.47 14.66 -0.66
CA ASP A 176 8.16 15.27 -1.79
C ASP A 176 8.80 16.59 -1.35
N ASP A 177 10.09 16.75 -1.62
CA ASP A 177 10.89 17.88 -1.10
C ASP A 177 10.55 19.23 -1.75
N MET A 178 9.84 19.22 -2.88
CA MET A 178 9.42 20.41 -3.61
C MET A 178 8.01 20.86 -3.24
N THR A 179 7.06 19.92 -3.16
CA THR A 179 5.63 20.20 -2.96
C THR A 179 5.16 19.94 -1.53
N GLY A 180 5.91 19.14 -0.76
CA GLY A 180 5.48 18.62 0.54
C GLY A 180 4.39 17.54 0.43
N MET A 181 4.03 17.09 -0.77
CA MET A 181 3.01 16.07 -0.96
C MET A 181 3.43 14.75 -0.31
N PRO A 182 2.58 14.13 0.53
CA PRO A 182 2.89 12.85 1.13
C PRO A 182 2.68 11.71 0.13
N TYR A 183 3.61 10.76 0.10
CA TYR A 183 3.58 9.55 -0.70
C TYR A 183 3.75 8.33 0.19
N PRO A 184 3.15 7.20 -0.18
CA PRO A 184 3.10 6.05 0.69
C PRO A 184 4.40 5.22 0.69
N GLU A 185 5.37 5.55 -0.16
CA GLU A 185 6.65 4.86 -0.26
C GLU A 185 7.84 5.80 -0.37
N SER A 186 8.91 5.44 0.34
CA SER A 186 10.24 6.03 0.19
C SER A 186 11.03 5.21 -0.83
N VAL A 187 11.63 5.90 -1.80
CA VAL A 187 12.34 5.27 -2.92
C VAL A 187 13.80 5.66 -2.94
N THR A 188 14.68 4.68 -3.11
CA THR A 188 16.11 4.90 -3.36
C THR A 188 16.53 4.17 -4.62
N LEU A 189 17.00 4.93 -5.62
CA LEU A 189 17.61 4.42 -6.84
C LEU A 189 19.12 4.55 -6.75
N LYS A 190 19.85 3.46 -6.97
CA LYS A 190 21.30 3.42 -7.01
C LYS A 190 21.80 3.01 -8.37
N ARG A 191 22.68 3.82 -8.98
CA ARG A 191 23.31 3.57 -10.28
C ARG A 191 24.81 3.86 -10.18
N GLY A 192 25.63 2.82 -10.13
CA GLY A 192 27.06 2.96 -9.81
C GLY A 192 27.25 3.61 -8.43
N GLU A 193 27.90 4.77 -8.39
CA GLU A 193 28.08 5.58 -7.17
C GLU A 193 26.94 6.58 -6.92
N GLN A 194 26.09 6.85 -7.91
CA GLN A 194 24.97 7.78 -7.79
C GLN A 194 23.86 7.15 -6.94
N VAL A 195 23.36 7.91 -5.97
CA VAL A 195 22.20 7.56 -5.15
C VAL A 195 21.18 8.68 -5.27
N LEU A 196 20.02 8.34 -5.82
CA LEU A 196 18.88 9.23 -5.97
C LEU A 196 17.79 8.81 -4.99
N ARG A 197 17.21 9.80 -4.31
CA ARG A 197 16.12 9.60 -3.36
C ARG A 197 14.87 10.26 -3.90
N GLY A 198 13.72 9.76 -3.48
CA GLY A 198 12.44 10.29 -3.88
C GLY A 198 11.30 9.49 -3.30
N CYS A 199 10.11 9.79 -3.80
CA CYS A 199 8.86 9.24 -3.30
C CYS A 199 8.18 8.38 -4.37
N GLY A 200 7.39 7.39 -3.95
CA GLY A 200 6.74 6.44 -4.85
C GLY A 200 5.33 6.03 -4.42
N GLY A 201 4.59 5.46 -5.36
CA GLY A 201 3.18 5.10 -5.21
C GLY A 201 2.23 6.28 -5.45
N ALA A 202 0.92 6.02 -5.42
CA ALA A 202 -0.09 7.07 -5.58
C ALA A 202 -0.38 7.75 -4.22
N PRO A 203 -0.30 9.09 -4.08
CA PRO A 203 -0.68 9.76 -2.84
C PRO A 203 -2.14 9.50 -2.42
N LEU A 204 -3.05 9.30 -3.39
CA LEU A 204 -4.45 8.96 -3.13
C LEU A 204 -4.60 7.62 -2.36
N ALA A 205 -3.61 6.72 -2.46
CA ALA A 205 -3.56 5.49 -1.69
C ALA A 205 -3.47 5.74 -0.18
N LEU A 206 -2.90 6.87 0.25
CA LEU A 206 -2.87 7.26 1.66
C LEU A 206 -4.27 7.63 2.17
N LEU A 207 -5.08 8.28 1.32
CA LEU A 207 -6.43 8.72 1.67
C LEU A 207 -7.48 7.61 1.56
N SER A 208 -7.27 6.64 0.68
CA SER A 208 -8.24 5.59 0.38
C SER A 208 -8.07 4.34 1.26
N GLY A 209 -9.06 3.44 1.21
CA GLY A 209 -9.08 2.18 1.97
C GLY A 209 -10.14 2.16 3.07
N SER A 210 -9.82 2.71 4.25
CA SER A 210 -10.71 2.76 5.41
C SER A 210 -11.35 4.14 5.61
N ASP A 211 -12.44 4.17 6.40
CA ASP A 211 -13.08 5.41 6.82
C ASP A 211 -12.16 6.20 7.76
N TRP A 212 -12.03 7.50 7.50
CA TRP A 212 -11.43 8.45 8.42
C TRP A 212 -12.50 9.01 9.34
N ARG A 213 -12.35 8.83 10.65
CA ARG A 213 -13.18 9.45 11.67
C ARG A 213 -12.62 10.81 12.02
N ILE A 214 -13.43 11.86 11.88
CA ILE A 214 -13.01 13.23 12.18
C ILE A 214 -12.97 13.43 13.69
N GLU A 215 -11.86 13.97 14.19
CA GLU A 215 -11.63 14.25 15.61
C GLU A 215 -11.66 15.76 15.91
N ASP A 216 -11.21 16.57 14.96
CA ASP A 216 -11.10 18.02 15.08
C ASP A 216 -11.60 18.74 13.82
N ILE A 217 -12.34 19.83 14.03
CA ILE A 217 -12.84 20.74 12.98
C ILE A 217 -12.50 22.18 13.40
N ALA A 218 -11.47 22.76 12.78
CA ALA A 218 -10.92 24.09 13.04
C ALA A 218 -10.51 24.34 14.51
N GLY A 219 -9.74 23.42 15.08
CA GLY A 219 -9.25 23.48 16.46
C GLY A 219 -10.33 23.26 17.51
N GLN A 220 -11.48 22.72 17.09
CA GLN A 220 -12.58 22.35 17.97
C GLN A 220 -12.90 20.88 17.79
N GLY A 221 -12.87 20.14 18.90
CA GLY A 221 -13.28 18.75 18.95
C GLY A 221 -14.71 18.55 18.43
N VAL A 222 -14.94 17.37 17.86
CA VAL A 222 -16.23 16.95 17.33
C VAL A 222 -17.20 16.60 18.46
N ILE A 223 -18.49 16.91 18.30
CA ILE A 223 -19.54 16.50 19.25
C ILE A 223 -19.59 14.97 19.31
N ASP A 224 -19.43 14.38 20.50
CA ASP A 224 -19.31 12.93 20.72
C ASP A 224 -20.35 12.06 19.98
N ALA A 225 -21.58 12.57 19.85
CA ALA A 225 -22.70 11.87 19.23
C ALA A 225 -22.81 12.05 17.70
N SER A 226 -21.87 12.74 17.06
CA SER A 226 -22.02 13.21 15.67
C SER A 226 -21.36 12.33 14.58
N ASP A 227 -20.65 11.27 14.96
CA ASP A 227 -20.07 10.27 14.05
C ASP A 227 -19.68 10.83 12.66
N VAL A 228 -18.73 11.76 12.64
CA VAL A 228 -18.31 12.45 11.41
C VAL A 228 -17.23 11.61 10.73
N THR A 229 -17.44 11.26 9.47
CA THR A 229 -16.54 10.40 8.70
C THR A 229 -16.22 10.96 7.31
N LEU A 230 -15.08 10.53 6.78
CA LEU A 230 -14.60 10.79 5.43
C LEU A 230 -14.03 9.52 4.83
N THR A 231 -14.59 9.06 3.73
CA THR A 231 -14.17 7.88 2.99
C THR A 231 -13.80 8.32 1.59
N VAL A 232 -12.59 7.98 1.14
CA VAL A 232 -12.12 8.26 -0.23
C VAL A 232 -11.98 6.95 -0.98
N SER A 233 -12.63 6.86 -2.13
CA SER A 233 -12.49 5.70 -3.03
C SER A 233 -11.23 5.83 -3.89
N PRO A 234 -10.65 4.72 -4.37
CA PRO A 234 -9.53 4.75 -5.30
C PRO A 234 -9.80 5.53 -6.60
N GLU A 235 -11.08 5.69 -6.97
CA GLU A 235 -11.54 6.44 -8.15
C GLU A 235 -11.76 7.94 -7.90
N GLY A 236 -11.38 8.45 -6.72
CA GLY A 236 -11.53 9.87 -6.38
C GLY A 236 -12.96 10.27 -6.04
N GLN A 237 -13.78 9.35 -5.52
CA GLN A 237 -15.06 9.71 -4.90
C GLN A 237 -14.87 9.90 -3.40
N VAL A 238 -15.53 10.91 -2.83
CA VAL A 238 -15.62 11.10 -1.37
C VAL A 238 -17.04 10.83 -0.89
N SER A 239 -17.17 10.18 0.27
CA SER A 239 -18.45 10.02 0.95
C SER A 239 -18.26 9.97 2.46
N GLY A 240 -19.36 10.08 3.22
CA GLY A 240 -19.29 9.94 4.68
C GLY A 240 -20.54 10.44 5.39
N GLN A 241 -20.45 10.47 6.72
CA GLN A 241 -21.43 11.08 7.62
C GLN A 241 -20.89 12.43 8.12
N ALA A 242 -21.71 13.47 8.11
CA ALA A 242 -21.29 14.84 8.46
C ALA A 242 -21.91 15.33 9.78
N GLY A 243 -22.25 14.43 10.70
CA GLY A 243 -23.08 14.78 11.85
C GLY A 243 -24.50 14.31 11.69
N CYS A 244 -25.30 15.13 11.02
CA CYS A 244 -26.72 14.85 10.79
C CYS A 244 -26.92 14.09 9.49
N ASN A 245 -26.27 14.53 8.42
CA ASN A 245 -26.50 14.08 7.06
C ASN A 245 -25.37 13.22 6.53
N ARG A 246 -25.74 12.32 5.61
CA ARG A 246 -24.75 11.68 4.74
C ARG A 246 -24.43 12.60 3.56
N TYR A 247 -23.20 12.53 3.09
CA TYR A 247 -22.74 13.30 1.94
C TYR A 247 -21.94 12.45 0.96
N THR A 248 -21.85 12.95 -0.26
CA THR A 248 -21.07 12.38 -1.37
C THR A 248 -20.54 13.50 -2.25
N GLY A 249 -19.39 13.31 -2.87
CA GLY A 249 -18.82 14.24 -3.84
C GLY A 249 -17.61 13.65 -4.56
N GLY A 250 -16.92 14.49 -5.32
CA GLY A 250 -15.62 14.14 -5.91
C GLY A 250 -14.48 14.71 -5.09
N VAL A 251 -13.32 14.06 -5.16
CA VAL A 251 -12.05 14.61 -4.71
C VAL A 251 -11.06 14.54 -5.86
N GLU A 252 -10.35 15.63 -6.10
CA GLU A 252 -9.32 15.71 -7.12
C GLU A 252 -7.98 15.94 -6.45
N LEU A 253 -7.06 15.01 -6.70
CA LEU A 253 -5.68 15.09 -6.29
C LEU A 253 -4.84 15.38 -7.54
N THR A 254 -4.11 16.49 -7.53
CA THR A 254 -3.12 16.82 -8.55
C THR A 254 -1.72 16.73 -7.95
N GLY A 255 -0.68 17.00 -8.74
CA GLY A 255 0.68 17.15 -8.19
C GLY A 255 0.86 18.41 -7.32
N GLU A 256 -0.13 19.31 -7.29
CA GLU A 256 -0.05 20.59 -6.58
C GLU A 256 -0.88 20.61 -5.29
N GLY A 257 -1.86 19.70 -5.15
CA GLY A 257 -2.75 19.72 -3.99
C GLY A 257 -3.94 18.77 -4.07
N LEU A 258 -4.80 18.85 -3.07
CA LEU A 258 -6.04 18.09 -2.92
C LEU A 258 -7.22 19.06 -2.85
N THR A 259 -8.25 18.84 -3.67
CA THR A 259 -9.46 19.67 -3.65
C THR A 259 -10.72 18.81 -3.62
N PHE A 260 -11.71 19.24 -2.83
CA PHE A 260 -13.02 18.62 -2.83
C PHE A 260 -13.95 19.34 -3.82
N GLY A 261 -14.58 18.57 -4.69
CA GLY A 261 -15.61 19.07 -5.60
C GLY A 261 -16.93 19.40 -4.87
N PRO A 262 -17.96 19.82 -5.62
CA PRO A 262 -19.28 20.08 -5.04
C PRO A 262 -19.83 18.86 -4.29
N LEU A 263 -20.21 19.07 -3.03
CA LEU A 263 -20.78 18.02 -2.18
C LEU A 263 -22.31 18.00 -2.30
N ALA A 264 -22.87 16.81 -2.47
CA ALA A 264 -24.28 16.53 -2.31
C ALA A 264 -24.52 15.97 -0.90
N SER A 265 -25.57 16.43 -0.22
CA SER A 265 -25.92 16.00 1.14
C SER A 265 -27.42 15.81 1.28
N THR A 266 -27.83 14.93 2.19
CA THR A 266 -29.25 14.83 2.60
C THR A 266 -29.68 16.07 3.39
N ARG A 267 -30.98 16.21 3.68
CA ARG A 267 -31.51 17.34 4.47
C ARG A 267 -32.38 16.86 5.62
N MET A 268 -31.79 16.09 6.53
CA MET A 268 -32.42 15.68 7.78
C MET A 268 -32.42 16.84 8.78
N MET A 269 -33.42 16.87 9.64
CA MET A 269 -33.51 17.83 10.74
C MET A 269 -32.93 17.20 12.00
N CYS A 270 -31.92 17.83 12.56
CA CYS A 270 -31.22 17.39 13.77
C CYS A 270 -31.17 18.53 14.80
N PRO A 271 -30.69 18.27 16.03
CA PRO A 271 -30.35 19.34 16.96
C PRO A 271 -29.47 20.41 16.33
N GLU A 272 -29.72 21.67 16.66
CA GLU A 272 -29.05 22.84 16.07
C GLU A 272 -27.52 22.74 16.12
N ALA A 273 -26.96 22.25 17.24
CA ALA A 273 -25.53 22.07 17.40
C ALA A 273 -24.90 21.14 16.34
N LEU A 274 -25.59 20.04 15.96
CA LEU A 274 -25.12 19.13 14.91
C LEU A 274 -25.17 19.79 13.53
N MET A 275 -26.21 20.57 13.27
CA MET A 275 -26.34 21.27 11.99
C MET A 275 -25.31 22.39 11.84
N VAL A 276 -24.96 23.10 12.91
CA VAL A 276 -23.90 24.11 12.91
C VAL A 276 -22.53 23.48 12.67
N GLN A 277 -22.22 22.36 13.32
CA GLN A 277 -20.98 21.63 13.08
C GLN A 277 -20.91 21.09 11.64
N GLU A 278 -22.00 20.52 11.12
CA GLU A 278 -22.08 20.03 9.73
C GLU A 278 -21.81 21.16 8.72
N ALA A 279 -22.43 22.33 8.92
CA ALA A 279 -22.20 23.48 8.05
C ALA A 279 -20.73 23.92 8.05
N ARG A 280 -20.10 23.98 9.24
CA ARG A 280 -18.68 24.29 9.38
C ARG A 280 -17.79 23.24 8.71
N TYR A 281 -18.12 21.96 8.86
CA TYR A 281 -17.38 20.87 8.22
C TYR A 281 -17.38 21.02 6.70
N PHE A 282 -18.55 21.23 6.08
CA PHE A 282 -18.64 21.44 4.63
C PHE A 282 -17.96 22.73 4.16
N GLU A 283 -18.04 23.81 4.94
CA GLU A 283 -17.32 25.05 4.65
C GLU A 283 -15.81 24.80 4.59
N LEU A 284 -15.24 24.14 5.60
CA LEU A 284 -13.80 23.88 5.67
C LEU A 284 -13.34 22.89 4.60
N LEU A 285 -14.10 21.83 4.32
CA LEU A 285 -13.79 20.92 3.20
C LEU A 285 -13.66 21.68 1.88
N SER A 286 -14.46 22.72 1.65
CA SER A 286 -14.39 23.53 0.43
C SER A 286 -13.15 24.43 0.35
N THR A 287 -12.45 24.61 1.47
CA THR A 287 -11.20 25.39 1.56
C THR A 287 -9.95 24.53 1.47
N VAL A 288 -10.09 23.20 1.51
CA VAL A 288 -8.93 22.29 1.50
C VAL A 288 -8.20 22.40 0.17
N ASP A 289 -6.88 22.60 0.26
CA ASP A 289 -5.94 22.63 -0.85
C ASP A 289 -4.82 21.60 -0.71
N ARG A 290 -4.61 21.04 0.49
CA ARG A 290 -3.55 20.08 0.80
C ARG A 290 -3.98 19.09 1.87
N PHE A 291 -3.39 17.90 1.84
CA PHE A 291 -3.47 16.94 2.94
C PHE A 291 -2.09 16.49 3.39
N ASP A 292 -2.03 15.92 4.57
CA ASP A 292 -0.86 15.24 5.11
C ASP A 292 -1.27 14.02 5.95
N ILE A 293 -0.33 13.10 6.14
CA ILE A 293 -0.40 12.08 7.18
C ILE A 293 0.69 12.42 8.19
N ASP A 294 0.33 12.72 9.43
CA ASP A 294 1.31 13.08 10.45
C ASP A 294 2.09 11.86 10.98
N GLU A 295 3.08 12.11 11.83
CA GLU A 295 3.91 11.05 12.45
C GLU A 295 3.11 10.05 13.30
N THR A 296 1.88 10.39 13.68
CA THR A 296 0.97 9.54 14.45
C THR A 296 -0.01 8.76 13.57
N GLY A 297 0.06 8.93 12.24
CA GLY A 297 -0.86 8.33 11.28
C GLY A 297 -2.19 9.08 11.15
N ALA A 298 -2.32 10.28 11.71
CA ALA A 298 -3.53 11.09 11.54
C ALA A 298 -3.56 11.74 10.16
N LEU A 299 -4.72 11.74 9.53
CA LEU A 299 -4.99 12.57 8.37
C LEU A 299 -5.19 14.02 8.83
N VAL A 300 -4.43 14.93 8.23
CA VAL A 300 -4.59 16.37 8.42
C VAL A 300 -4.93 17.01 7.09
N LEU A 301 -6.06 17.71 7.02
CA LEU A 301 -6.44 18.52 5.87
C LEU A 301 -6.12 19.98 6.15
N TYR A 302 -5.52 20.64 5.16
CA TYR A 302 -5.08 22.02 5.24
C TYR A 302 -5.84 22.89 4.23
N GLY A 303 -6.13 24.13 4.63
CA GLY A 303 -6.55 25.20 3.74
C GLY A 303 -5.74 26.46 4.04
N LEU A 304 -5.09 27.04 3.02
CA LEU A 304 -4.21 28.20 3.18
C LEU A 304 -3.12 27.99 4.25
N ASP A 305 -2.49 26.82 4.25
CA ASP A 305 -1.45 26.36 5.20
C ASP A 305 -1.90 26.20 6.67
N GLU A 306 -3.18 26.37 6.97
CA GLU A 306 -3.74 26.11 8.30
C GLU A 306 -4.38 24.73 8.34
N ALA A 307 -4.12 23.95 9.39
CA ALA A 307 -4.80 22.69 9.63
C ALA A 307 -6.28 22.97 9.97
N VAL A 308 -7.19 22.53 9.10
CA VAL A 308 -8.62 22.80 9.22
C VAL A 308 -9.41 21.59 9.71
N ILE A 309 -8.97 20.37 9.41
CA ILE A 309 -9.63 19.12 9.81
C ILE A 309 -8.56 18.09 10.17
N THR A 310 -8.74 17.39 11.29
CA THR A 310 -7.91 16.23 11.67
C THR A 310 -8.77 14.98 11.83
N ALA A 311 -8.29 13.85 11.35
CA ALA A 311 -9.01 12.58 11.36
C ALA A 311 -8.09 11.37 11.59
N ARG A 312 -8.66 10.25 12.05
CA ARG A 312 -7.96 8.98 12.28
C ARG A 312 -8.74 7.78 11.77
N ARG A 313 -8.06 6.68 11.53
CA ARG A 313 -8.66 5.37 11.25
C ARG A 313 -9.04 4.66 12.55
#